data_AF-A0A1G8FCK6-F1
#
_entry.id   AF-A0A1G8FCK6-F1
#
_cell.length_a   1.000
_cell.length_b   1.000
_cell.length_c   1.000
_cell.angle_alpha   90.00
_cell.angle_beta   90.00
_cell.angle_gamma   90.00
#
_symmetry.space_group_name_H-M   'P 1'
#
loop_
_entity.id
_entity.type
_entity.pdbx_description
1 polymer ?
#
loop_
_entity_poly.entity_id
_entity_poly.type
_entity_poly.pdbx_seq_one_letter_code
_entity_poly.pdbx_strand_id
1 'polypeptide(L)' 'MRFDPWNPEFIANPYGVYAELRRERPVAFFEPTGQWLVARHAEAAPGLELTREPEWGPGYVIRGLRSLPVSV' A
#
# COMPACT_ATOMS: atom_id res chain seq x y z
N MET A 1 2.59 14.19 -3.73
CA MET A 1 2.00 13.03 -3.03
C MET A 1 2.68 12.86 -1.66
N ARG A 2 1.95 13.05 -0.56
CA ARG A 2 2.49 12.92 0.82
C ARG A 2 2.04 11.58 1.42
N PHE A 3 2.48 10.48 0.80
CA PHE A 3 2.34 9.15 1.41
C PHE A 3 3.36 9.06 2.55
N ASP A 4 2.85 9.15 3.78
CA ASP A 4 3.63 9.01 5.00
C ASP A 4 2.91 8.02 5.93
N PRO A 5 3.29 6.74 5.91
CA PRO A 5 2.62 5.70 6.68
C PRO A 5 2.85 5.79 8.19
N TRP A 6 3.71 6.72 8.64
CA TRP A 6 4.02 6.93 10.06
C TRP A 6 3.32 8.15 10.65
N ASN A 7 2.74 9.02 9.82
CA ASN A 7 2.01 10.20 10.29
C ASN A 7 0.69 9.79 11.00
N PRO A 8 0.44 10.20 12.25
CA PRO A 8 -0.82 9.94 12.95
C PRO A 8 -2.08 10.38 12.20
N GLU A 9 -2.04 11.50 11.46
CA GLU A 9 -3.18 11.95 10.63
C GLU A 9 -3.46 10.99 9.48
N PHE A 10 -2.40 10.45 8.87
CA PHE A 10 -2.51 9.43 7.83
C PHE A 10 -3.08 8.14 8.42
N ILE A 11 -2.59 7.72 9.59
CA ILE A 11 -3.07 6.52 10.29
C ILE A 11 -4.57 6.66 10.62
N ALA A 12 -5.01 7.84 11.05
CA ALA A 12 -6.41 8.10 11.40
C ALA A 12 -7.34 8.16 10.17
N ASN A 13 -6.87 8.66 9.03
CA ASN A 13 -7.67 8.78 7.81
C ASN A 13 -6.83 8.63 6.52
N PRO A 14 -6.51 7.40 6.10
CA PRO A 14 -5.60 7.17 4.96
C PRO A 14 -6.30 7.24 3.59
N TYR A 15 -7.64 7.20 3.56
CA TYR A 15 -8.39 6.93 2.33
C TYR A 15 -8.25 7.99 1.24
N GLY A 16 -8.09 9.26 1.62
CA GLY A 16 -7.82 10.35 0.67
C GLY A 16 -6.48 10.15 -0.05
N VAL A 17 -5.44 9.75 0.69
CA VAL A 17 -4.11 9.48 0.13
C VAL A 17 -4.13 8.24 -0.75
N TYR A 18 -4.86 7.19 -0.37
CA TYR A 18 -5.04 6.01 -1.23
C TYR A 18 -5.80 6.33 -2.51
N ALA A 19 -6.79 7.24 -2.47
CA ALA A 19 -7.51 7.67 -3.66
C ALA A 19 -6.58 8.41 -4.64
N GLU A 20 -5.75 9.33 -4.15
CA GLU A 20 -4.71 10.00 -4.95
C GLU A 20 -3.72 8.98 -5.53
N LEU A 21 -3.22 8.05 -4.71
CA LEU A 21 -2.27 7.01 -5.15
C LEU A 21 -2.85 6.18 -6.31
N ARG A 22 -4.11 5.73 -6.17
CA ARG A 22 -4.80 4.98 -7.22
C ARG A 22 -4.99 5.75 -8.51
N ARG A 23 -5.24 7.07 -8.42
CA ARG A 23 -5.50 7.92 -9.58
C ARG A 23 -4.22 8.25 -10.32
N GLU A 24 -3.18 8.67 -9.60
CA GLU A 24 -1.97 9.26 -10.19
C GLU A 24 -0.82 8.26 -10.36
N ARG A 25 -0.61 7.36 -9.38
CA ARG A 25 0.53 6.44 -9.36
C ARG A 25 0.14 5.07 -8.78
N PRO A 26 -0.67 4.28 -9.50
CA PRO A 26 -1.23 3.03 -8.98
C PRO A 26 -0.17 1.97 -8.64
N VAL A 27 1.04 2.11 -9.22
CA VAL A 27 2.25 1.40 -8.82
C VAL A 27 3.35 2.45 -8.56
N ALA A 28 3.93 2.44 -7.37
CA ALA A 28 5.00 3.37 -7.00
C ALA A 28 6.02 2.69 -6.10
N PHE A 29 7.30 3.00 -6.27
CA PHE A 29 8.32 2.62 -5.31
C PHE A 29 8.30 3.58 -4.12
N PHE A 30 8.42 3.05 -2.91
CA PHE A 30 8.52 3.81 -1.66
C PHE A 30 9.91 3.57 -1.06
N GLU A 31 10.81 4.50 -1.36
CA GLU A 31 12.22 4.46 -0.99
C GLU A 31 12.46 4.26 0.51
N PRO A 32 11.69 4.88 1.43
CA PRO A 32 11.92 4.74 2.87
C PRO A 32 11.83 3.31 3.39
N THR A 33 11.05 2.42 2.75
CA THR A 33 10.97 1.00 3.11
C THR A 33 11.53 0.07 2.04
N GLY A 34 11.96 0.61 0.89
CA GLY A 34 12.40 -0.18 -0.26
C GLY A 34 11.30 -1.05 -0.88
N GLN A 35 10.03 -0.63 -0.78
CA GLN A 35 8.88 -1.47 -1.18
C GLN A 35 8.12 -0.89 -2.37
N TRP A 36 7.53 -1.77 -3.17
CA TRP A 36 6.55 -1.39 -4.16
C TRP A 36 5.17 -1.25 -3.51
N LEU A 37 4.54 -0.10 -3.72
CA LEU A 37 3.15 0.17 -3.37
C LEU A 37 2.28 -0.17 -4.59
N VAL A 38 1.33 -1.08 -4.41
CA VAL A 38 0.33 -1.43 -5.42
C VAL A 38 -1.04 -1.05 -4.88
N ALA A 39 -1.61 0.03 -5.42
CA ALA A 39 -2.82 0.64 -4.89
C ALA A 39 -4.11 0.19 -5.58
N ARG A 40 -3.99 -0.47 -6.74
CA ARG A 40 -5.10 -1.07 -7.48
C ARG A 40 -5.03 -2.58 -7.38
N HIS A 41 -6.19 -3.22 -7.27
CA HIS A 41 -6.28 -4.67 -7.45
C HIS A 41 -5.77 -5.04 -8.84
N ALA A 42 -5.13 -6.21 -9.00
CA ALA A 42 -4.59 -6.64 -10.29
C ALA A 42 -5.67 -6.69 -11.39
N GLU A 43 -6.90 -7.08 -11.04
CA GLU A 43 -8.06 -7.04 -11.95
C GLU A 43 -8.44 -5.63 -12.41
N ALA A 44 -8.12 -4.60 -11.62
CA ALA A 44 -8.34 -3.19 -11.94
C ALA A 44 -7.14 -2.55 -12.69
N ALA A 45 -6.10 -3.33 -12.97
CA ALA A 45 -4.93 -2.91 -13.74
C ALA A 45 -4.56 -3.97 -14.80
N PRO A 46 -5.45 -4.25 -15.77
CA PRO A 46 -5.26 -5.32 -16.77
C PRO A 46 -4.07 -5.10 -17.71
N GLY A 47 -3.43 -3.93 -17.68
CA GLY A 47 -2.21 -3.63 -18.46
C GLY A 47 -0.90 -3.88 -17.72
N LEU A 48 -0.93 -4.41 -16.49
CA LEU A 48 0.26 -4.80 -15.74
C LEU A 48 0.51 -6.30 -15.90
N GLU A 49 1.57 -6.63 -16.61
CA GLU A 49 2.09 -8.00 -16.72
C GLU A 49 3.44 -8.09 -16.00
N LEU A 50 3.69 -9.22 -15.33
CA LEU A 50 5.00 -9.50 -14.75
C LEU A 50 6.01 -9.70 -15.87
N THR A 51 7.01 -8.82 -15.96
CA THR A 51 8.09 -8.94 -16.95
C THR A 51 9.20 -9.90 -16.51
N ARG A 52 9.18 -10.32 -15.23
CA ARG A 52 10.11 -11.27 -14.60
C ARG A 52 9.52 -11.81 -13.30
N GLU A 53 10.06 -12.92 -12.80
CA GLU A 53 9.73 -13.45 -11.47
C GLU A 53 10.04 -12.41 -10.38
N PRO A 54 9.11 -12.11 -9.45
CA PRO A 54 9.35 -11.19 -8.35
C PRO A 54 10.42 -11.72 -7.39
N GLU A 55 11.32 -10.81 -6.99
CA GLU A 55 12.28 -11.07 -5.92
C GLU A 55 11.68 -10.66 -4.58
N TRP A 56 11.60 -11.62 -3.67
CA TRP A 56 11.05 -11.41 -2.34
C TRP A 56 12.16 -10.96 -1.38
N GLY A 57 11.97 -9.80 -0.76
CA GLY A 57 12.82 -9.38 0.36
C GLY A 57 12.62 -10.29 1.58
N PRO A 58 13.58 -10.35 2.52
CA PRO A 58 13.51 -11.23 3.71
C PRO A 58 12.41 -10.83 4.73
N GLY A 59 11.62 -9.80 4.46
CA GLY A 59 10.59 -9.27 5.37
C GLY A 59 9.18 -9.30 4.75
N TYR A 60 8.20 -9.67 5.56
CA TYR A 60 6.76 -9.60 5.25
C TYR A 60 6.16 -8.36 5.94
N VAL A 61 5.37 -7.53 5.24
CA VAL A 61 4.68 -6.38 5.83
C VAL A 61 3.17 -6.54 5.74
N ILE A 62 2.58 -7.07 6.81
CA ILE A 62 1.21 -6.81 7.24
C ILE A 62 1.31 -6.57 8.75
N ARG A 63 1.16 -5.32 9.23
CA ARG A 63 1.16 -5.05 10.67
C ARG A 63 -0.26 -5.24 11.22
N GLY A 64 -0.33 -6.06 12.28
CA GLY A 64 -1.55 -6.52 12.92
C GLY A 64 -2.25 -5.49 13.79
N LEU A 65 -3.51 -5.79 14.07
CA LEU A 65 -4.37 -5.04 14.97
C LEU A 65 -3.82 -5.12 16.40
N ARG A 66 -3.68 -3.97 17.08
CA ARG A 66 -3.24 -3.92 18.48
C ARG A 66 -4.33 -4.39 19.46
N SER A 67 -5.60 -4.20 19.13
CA SER A 67 -6.76 -4.86 19.77
C SER A 67 -7.98 -4.75 18.85
N LEU A 68 -8.94 -5.67 18.98
CA LEU A 68 -10.23 -5.64 18.25
C LEU A 68 -11.37 -6.05 19.20
N PRO A 69 -11.89 -5.13 20.02
CA PRO A 69 -13.09 -5.40 20.80
C PRO A 69 -14.32 -5.31 19.89
N VAL A 70 -15.12 -6.36 19.83
CA VAL A 70 -16.40 -6.42 19.11
C VAL A 70 -17.48 -7.04 19.99
N SER A 71 -18.74 -6.64 19.77
CA SER A 71 -19.93 -7.19 20.42
C SER A 71 -21.00 -7.54 19.39
N VAL A 72 -21.93 -8.43 19.76
CA VAL A 72 -23.10 -8.81 18.96
C VAL A 72 -24.27 -7.85 19.13
#